data_AF-A0A416K1Z8-F1
#
_entry.id   AF-A0A416K1Z8-F1
#
_cell.length_a   1.000
_cell.length_b   1.000
_cell.length_c   1.000
_cell.angle_alpha   90.00
_cell.angle_beta   90.00
_cell.angle_gamma   90.00
#
_symmetry.space_group_name_H-M   'P 1'
#
loop_
_entity.id
_entity.type
_entity.pdbx_description
1 polymer ?
#
loop_
_entity_poly.entity_id
_entity_poly.type
_entity_poly.pdbx_seq_one_letter_code
_entity_poly.pdbx_strand_id
1 'polypeptide(L)'
;MLNALWAFMMLTGLGWAAVHGTLGAVTEGMLAAAGDAVSLGITMLGVMAFWTGILEIGRRAGLIEQLSAGMRPVLHFLFPRIPAGHPALSSMAANMIANMLGLGWAATPAGLTAMKELEELEEERRAAGDPAAVTQGTASDEMCTFLVVNISSLQLIPINMIAYRSQYGSVHPLAVAGPAFLATCVSTLAGVAVCRVMCRRKQYKSIKKDGWK
;
A
#
# COMPACT_ATOMS: atom_id res chain seq x y z
N MET A 1 -14.61 -5.27 -14.22
CA MET A 1 -13.48 -4.78 -15.05
C MET A 1 -12.29 -5.74 -15.02
N LEU A 2 -11.78 -6.15 -13.85
CA LEU A 2 -10.63 -7.06 -13.77
C LEU A 2 -10.88 -8.45 -14.40
N ASN A 3 -12.04 -9.05 -14.16
CA ASN A 3 -12.39 -10.36 -14.74
C ASN A 3 -12.42 -10.35 -16.27
N ALA A 4 -12.81 -9.22 -16.88
CA ALA A 4 -12.82 -9.09 -18.33
C ALA A 4 -11.39 -9.03 -18.89
N LEU A 5 -10.48 -8.37 -18.17
CA LEU A 5 -9.07 -8.29 -18.54
C LEU A 5 -8.39 -9.66 -18.43
N TRP A 6 -8.64 -10.39 -17.34
CA TRP A 6 -8.18 -11.77 -17.17
C TRP A 6 -8.71 -12.71 -18.26
N ALA A 7 -10.01 -12.63 -18.54
CA ALA A 7 -10.63 -13.43 -19.58
C ALA A 7 -10.01 -13.12 -20.95
N PHE A 8 -9.79 -11.84 -21.27
CA PHE A 8 -9.13 -11.43 -22.51
C PHE A 8 -7.71 -12.00 -22.62
N MET A 9 -6.89 -11.89 -21.56
CA MET A 9 -5.54 -12.46 -21.55
C MET A 9 -5.53 -13.98 -21.71
N MET A 10 -6.44 -14.68 -21.03
CA MET A 10 -6.56 -16.14 -21.14
C MET A 10 -7.02 -16.56 -22.55
N LEU A 11 -8.06 -15.92 -23.09
CA LEU A 11 -8.60 -16.25 -24.40
C LEU A 11 -7.61 -15.98 -25.54
N THR A 12 -6.88 -14.87 -25.47
CA THR A 12 -5.83 -14.55 -26.45
C THR A 12 -4.66 -15.52 -26.37
N GLY A 13 -4.23 -15.90 -25.15
CA GLY A 13 -3.21 -16.93 -24.94
C GLY A 13 -3.63 -18.32 -25.45
N LEU A 14 -4.85 -18.75 -25.16
CA LEU A 14 -5.40 -20.01 -25.67
C LEU A 14 -5.53 -19.99 -27.20
N GLY A 15 -6.01 -18.88 -27.77
CA GLY A 15 -6.12 -18.71 -29.21
C GLY A 15 -4.77 -18.79 -29.92
N TRP A 16 -3.75 -18.15 -29.37
CA TRP A 16 -2.38 -18.23 -29.88
C TRP A 16 -1.85 -19.68 -29.85
N ALA A 17 -2.06 -20.39 -28.73
CA ALA A 17 -1.61 -21.77 -28.56
C ALA A 17 -2.36 -22.75 -29.48
N ALA A 18 -3.65 -22.51 -29.74
CA ALA A 18 -4.43 -23.30 -30.68
C ALA A 18 -3.92 -23.16 -32.12
N VAL A 19 -3.59 -21.93 -32.55
CA VAL A 19 -3.06 -21.66 -33.91
C VAL A 19 -1.66 -22.27 -34.11
N HIS A 20 -0.82 -22.26 -33.07
CA HIS A 20 0.56 -22.75 -33.14
C HIS A 20 0.73 -24.22 -32.71
N GLY A 21 -0.37 -24.91 -32.37
CA GLY A 21 -0.32 -26.31 -31.93
C GLY A 21 0.36 -26.55 -30.57
N THR A 22 0.53 -25.50 -29.76
CA THR A 22 1.24 -25.55 -28.45
C THR A 22 0.30 -25.68 -27.26
N LEU A 23 -0.92 -26.23 -27.46
CA LEU A 23 -1.91 -26.41 -26.41
C LEU A 23 -1.40 -27.24 -25.22
N GLY A 24 -0.50 -28.21 -25.46
CA GLY A 24 0.12 -28.99 -24.38
C GLY A 24 0.93 -28.12 -23.41
N ALA A 25 1.67 -27.12 -23.92
CA ALA A 25 2.44 -26.19 -23.10
C ALA A 25 1.53 -25.28 -22.25
N VAL A 26 0.30 -25.00 -22.71
CA VAL A 26 -0.70 -24.26 -21.91
C VAL A 26 -1.17 -25.10 -20.72
N THR A 27 -1.45 -26.39 -20.95
CA THR A 27 -1.85 -27.30 -19.86
C THR A 27 -0.74 -27.47 -18.83
N GLU A 28 0.50 -27.69 -19.27
CA GLU A 28 1.66 -27.78 -18.37
C GLU A 28 1.88 -26.47 -17.61
N GLY A 29 1.83 -25.33 -18.30
CA GLY A 29 1.97 -24.01 -17.67
C GLY A 29 0.88 -23.75 -16.62
N MET A 30 -0.35 -24.19 -16.85
CA MET A 30 -1.45 -24.07 -15.88
C MET A 30 -1.20 -24.93 -14.64
N LEU A 31 -0.73 -26.17 -14.82
CA LEU A 31 -0.42 -27.08 -13.71
C LEU A 31 0.79 -26.58 -12.90
N ALA A 32 1.83 -26.10 -13.57
CA ALA A 32 3.00 -25.49 -12.92
C ALA A 32 2.61 -24.23 -12.13
N ALA A 33 1.82 -23.33 -12.73
CA ALA A 33 1.33 -22.13 -12.06
C ALA A 33 0.48 -22.46 -10.82
N ALA A 34 -0.30 -23.54 -10.86
CA ALA A 34 -1.05 -24.01 -9.69
C ALA A 34 -0.09 -24.47 -8.56
N GLY A 35 0.97 -25.20 -8.89
CA GLY A 35 2.01 -25.60 -7.94
C GLY A 35 2.78 -24.40 -7.35
N ASP A 36 3.15 -23.44 -8.19
CA ASP A 36 3.81 -22.20 -7.78
C ASP A 36 2.90 -21.38 -6.86
N ALA A 37 1.60 -21.30 -7.14
CA ALA A 37 0.63 -20.60 -6.31
C ALA A 37 0.54 -21.19 -4.90
N VAL A 38 0.56 -22.53 -4.77
CA VAL A 38 0.55 -23.21 -3.46
C VAL A 38 1.86 -22.94 -2.71
N SER A 39 3.00 -23.11 -3.38
CA SER A 39 4.33 -22.84 -2.82
C SER A 39 4.46 -21.40 -2.33
N LEU A 40 3.97 -20.45 -3.13
CA LEU A 40 3.91 -19.04 -2.78
C LEU A 40 2.99 -18.81 -1.57
N GLY A 41 1.80 -19.41 -1.56
CA GLY A 41 0.85 -19.29 -0.45
C GLY A 41 1.43 -19.75 0.88
N ILE A 42 2.10 -20.90 0.91
CA ILE A 42 2.78 -21.43 2.12
C ILE A 42 3.91 -20.50 2.55
N THR A 43 4.73 -20.04 1.61
CA THR A 43 5.84 -19.12 1.88
C THR A 43 5.33 -17.81 2.48
N MET A 44 4.29 -17.24 1.88
CA MET A 44 3.66 -16.00 2.34
C MET A 44 3.04 -16.17 3.72
N LEU A 45 2.39 -17.30 4.01
CA LEU A 45 1.84 -17.57 5.33
C LEU A 45 2.93 -17.51 6.41
N GLY A 46 4.06 -18.20 6.21
CA GLY A 46 5.17 -18.20 7.17
C GLY A 46 5.80 -16.82 7.36
N VAL A 47 6.09 -16.14 6.25
CA VAL A 47 6.68 -14.79 6.27
C VAL A 47 5.74 -13.79 6.96
N MET A 48 4.45 -13.79 6.60
CA MET A 48 3.46 -12.89 7.19
C MET A 48 3.25 -13.19 8.68
N ALA A 49 3.15 -14.45 9.08
CA ALA A 49 3.02 -14.83 10.49
C ALA A 49 4.20 -14.34 11.32
N PHE A 50 5.43 -14.47 10.81
CA PHE A 50 6.63 -13.99 11.47
C PHE A 50 6.63 -12.47 11.64
N TRP A 51 6.43 -11.72 10.55
CA TRP A 51 6.49 -10.26 10.58
C TRP A 51 5.33 -9.62 11.34
N THR A 52 4.11 -10.17 11.21
CA THR A 52 2.95 -9.73 12.02
C THR A 52 3.18 -10.00 13.51
N GLY A 53 3.80 -11.12 13.86
CA GLY A 53 4.20 -11.42 15.23
C GLY A 53 5.19 -10.39 15.79
N ILE A 54 6.24 -10.05 15.03
CA ILE A 54 7.20 -8.99 15.42
C ILE A 54 6.49 -7.65 15.59
N LEU A 55 5.62 -7.28 14.65
CA LEU A 55 4.86 -6.03 14.71
C LEU A 55 3.99 -5.97 15.97
N GLU A 56 3.29 -7.07 16.30
CA GLU A 56 2.45 -7.16 17.49
C GLU A 56 3.28 -7.10 18.79
N ILE A 57 4.48 -7.69 18.82
CA ILE A 57 5.42 -7.52 19.93
C ILE A 57 5.80 -6.04 20.06
N GLY A 58 6.14 -5.37 18.97
CA GLY A 58 6.47 -3.94 18.95
C GLY A 58 5.32 -3.06 19.44
N ARG A 59 4.08 -3.39 19.07
CA ARG A 59 2.86 -2.71 19.54
C ARG A 59 2.66 -2.91 21.05
N ARG A 60 2.76 -4.16 21.53
CA ARG A 60 2.64 -4.46 22.97
C ARG A 60 3.76 -3.83 23.80
N ALA A 61 4.95 -3.64 23.21
CA ALA A 61 6.06 -2.95 23.84
C ALA A 61 5.91 -1.41 23.82
N GLY A 62 4.88 -0.86 23.19
CA GLY A 62 4.66 0.59 23.07
C GLY A 62 5.56 1.29 22.04
N LEU A 63 6.37 0.53 21.28
CA LEU A 63 7.29 1.09 20.30
C LEU A 63 6.54 1.75 19.13
N ILE A 64 5.43 1.13 18.71
CA ILE A 64 4.59 1.66 17.63
C ILE A 64 3.95 2.98 18.05
N GLU A 65 3.44 3.08 19.28
CA GLU A 65 2.84 4.29 19.84
C GLU A 65 3.86 5.43 19.94
N GLN A 66 5.10 5.13 20.36
CA GLN A 66 6.19 6.11 20.40
C GLN A 66 6.58 6.61 19.01
N LEU A 67 6.74 5.70 18.05
CA LEU A 67 7.09 6.07 16.68
C LEU A 67 5.94 6.82 16.00
N SER A 68 4.70 6.42 16.26
CA SER A 68 3.49 7.12 15.81
C SER A 68 3.44 8.53 16.39
N ALA A 69 3.82 8.71 17.67
CA ALA A 69 3.93 10.03 18.28
C ALA A 69 4.96 10.92 17.56
N GLY A 70 6.10 10.36 17.14
CA GLY A 70 7.09 11.06 16.31
C GLY A 70 6.59 11.40 14.90
N MET A 71 5.71 10.56 14.33
CA MET A 71 5.10 10.78 13.01
C MET A 71 3.84 11.64 13.03
N ARG A 72 3.28 11.97 14.21
CA ARG A 72 2.10 12.83 14.36
C ARG A 72 2.09 14.08 13.49
N PRO A 73 3.17 14.91 13.40
CA PRO A 73 3.13 16.11 12.56
C PRO A 73 2.93 15.77 11.08
N VAL A 74 3.57 14.70 10.58
CA VAL A 74 3.44 14.25 9.19
C VAL A 74 2.05 13.66 8.94
N LEU A 75 1.57 12.80 9.84
CA LEU A 75 0.27 12.17 9.72
C LEU A 75 -0.87 13.18 9.83
N HIS A 76 -0.79 14.15 10.74
CA HIS A 76 -1.80 15.18 10.86
C HIS A 76 -1.80 16.14 9.66
N PHE A 77 -0.63 16.42 9.09
CA PHE A 77 -0.50 17.20 7.87
C PHE A 77 -1.11 16.49 6.65
N LEU A 78 -0.85 15.18 6.49
CA LEU A 78 -1.35 14.37 5.37
C LEU A 78 -2.83 14.00 5.53
N PHE A 79 -3.27 13.72 6.76
CA PHE A 79 -4.59 13.19 7.10
C PHE A 79 -5.31 14.05 8.15
N PRO A 80 -5.63 15.32 7.84
CA PRO A 80 -6.21 16.24 8.81
C PRO A 80 -7.63 15.89 9.28
N ARG A 81 -8.31 14.97 8.57
CA ARG A 81 -9.70 14.55 8.85
C ARG A 81 -9.82 13.36 9.80
N ILE A 82 -8.70 12.71 10.13
CA ILE A 82 -8.71 11.56 11.06
C ILE A 82 -8.63 12.11 12.50
N PRO A 83 -9.52 11.68 13.42
CA PRO A 83 -9.47 12.09 14.81
C PRO A 83 -8.11 11.80 15.46
N ALA A 84 -7.64 12.73 16.30
CA ALA A 84 -6.39 12.53 17.04
C ALA A 84 -6.52 11.32 17.98
N GLY A 85 -5.59 10.36 17.87
CA GLY A 85 -5.60 9.14 18.68
C GLY A 85 -6.42 7.98 18.09
N HIS A 86 -6.99 8.13 16.90
CA HIS A 86 -7.65 7.02 16.21
C HIS A 86 -6.65 5.89 15.88
N PRO A 87 -7.00 4.59 16.07
CA PRO A 87 -6.09 3.47 15.84
C PRO A 87 -5.49 3.43 14.42
N ALA A 88 -6.27 3.87 13.41
CA ALA A 88 -5.80 4.06 12.03
C ALA A 88 -4.45 4.78 11.93
N LEU A 89 -4.22 5.83 12.75
CA LEU A 89 -2.98 6.60 12.71
C LEU A 89 -1.77 5.75 13.12
N SER A 90 -1.93 4.87 14.11
CA SER A 90 -0.86 3.99 14.59
C SER A 90 -0.50 2.93 13.56
N SER A 91 -1.51 2.30 12.94
CA SER A 91 -1.30 1.31 11.87
C SER A 91 -0.68 1.94 10.62
N MET A 92 -1.13 3.15 10.25
CA MET A 92 -0.55 3.92 9.14
C MET A 92 0.91 4.30 9.41
N ALA A 93 1.21 4.76 10.64
CA ALA A 93 2.58 5.06 11.06
C ALA A 93 3.45 3.80 10.94
N ALA A 94 3.01 2.68 11.51
CA ALA A 94 3.75 1.42 11.50
C ALA A 94 4.06 0.97 10.06
N ASN A 95 3.08 1.05 9.16
CA ASN A 95 3.26 0.75 7.75
C ASN A 95 4.28 1.70 7.09
N MET A 96 4.14 3.02 7.28
CA MET A 96 5.05 4.00 6.68
C MET A 96 6.48 3.82 7.20
N ILE A 97 6.67 3.54 8.50
CA ILE A 97 7.98 3.30 9.10
C ILE A 97 8.59 2.00 8.57
N ALA A 98 7.81 0.92 8.52
CA ALA A 98 8.27 -0.34 7.95
C ALA A 98 8.70 -0.16 6.49
N ASN A 99 7.96 0.64 5.72
CA ASN A 99 8.35 1.00 4.36
C ASN A 99 9.65 1.83 4.36
N MET A 100 9.76 2.88 5.19
CA MET A 100 10.97 3.72 5.27
C MET A 100 12.23 2.93 5.66
N LEU A 101 12.11 1.91 6.50
CA LEU A 101 13.20 1.05 6.97
C LEU A 101 13.54 -0.10 6.02
N GLY A 102 12.82 -0.28 4.90
CA GLY A 102 13.05 -1.41 3.99
C GLY A 102 12.44 -2.74 4.45
N LEU A 103 11.62 -2.72 5.51
CA LEU A 103 10.92 -3.88 6.06
C LEU A 103 9.60 -4.13 5.31
N GLY A 104 9.66 -4.23 3.98
CA GLY A 104 8.47 -4.30 3.11
C GLY A 104 7.48 -5.41 3.50
N TRP A 105 7.98 -6.56 3.95
CA TRP A 105 7.16 -7.68 4.42
C TRP A 105 6.36 -7.40 5.70
N ALA A 106 6.86 -6.49 6.55
CA ALA A 106 6.14 -6.04 7.74
C ALA A 106 5.18 -4.86 7.43
N ALA A 107 5.39 -4.15 6.33
CA ALA A 107 4.58 -3.00 5.95
C ALA A 107 3.19 -3.42 5.44
N THR A 108 3.10 -4.48 4.63
CA THR A 108 1.83 -4.95 4.04
C THR A 108 0.75 -5.28 5.07
N PRO A 109 0.99 -6.08 6.13
CA PRO A 109 -0.04 -6.37 7.12
C PRO A 109 -0.49 -5.11 7.88
N ALA A 110 0.45 -4.25 8.28
CA ALA A 110 0.12 -2.97 8.92
C ALA A 110 -0.74 -2.08 8.00
N GLY A 111 -0.44 -2.08 6.70
CA GLY A 111 -1.19 -1.32 5.71
C GLY A 111 -2.62 -1.85 5.50
N LEU A 112 -2.80 -3.17 5.50
CA LEU A 112 -4.13 -3.78 5.43
C LEU A 112 -4.96 -3.49 6.69
N THR A 113 -4.35 -3.53 7.87
CA THR A 113 -5.00 -3.13 9.13
C THR A 113 -5.41 -1.66 9.08
N ALA A 114 -4.51 -0.76 8.64
CA ALA A 114 -4.82 0.65 8.48
C ALA A 114 -6.00 0.90 7.52
N MET A 115 -6.07 0.17 6.40
CA MET A 115 -7.18 0.30 5.45
C MET A 115 -8.52 -0.14 6.05
N LYS A 116 -8.54 -1.20 6.87
CA LYS A 116 -9.74 -1.63 7.61
C LYS A 116 -10.18 -0.60 8.65
N GLU A 117 -9.24 -0.07 9.44
CA GLU A 117 -9.53 0.96 10.44
C GLU A 117 -10.03 2.27 9.79
N LEU A 118 -9.56 2.60 8.58
CA LEU A 118 -10.09 3.72 7.78
C LEU A 118 -11.49 3.43 7.23
N GLU A 119 -11.81 2.17 6.92
CA GLU A 119 -13.13 1.75 6.46
C GLU A 119 -14.15 1.84 7.59
N GLU A 120 -13.81 1.34 8.77
CA GLU A 120 -14.61 1.45 9.99
C GLU A 120 -14.90 2.92 10.35
N LEU A 121 -13.87 3.77 10.33
CA LEU A 121 -14.03 5.23 10.55
C LEU A 121 -14.99 5.87 9.54
N GLU A 122 -14.96 5.40 8.29
CA GLU A 122 -15.83 5.91 7.24
C GLU A 122 -17.27 5.41 7.39
N GLU A 123 -17.47 4.20 7.93
CA GLU A 123 -18.79 3.69 8.31
C GLU A 123 -19.40 4.48 9.48
N GLU A 124 -18.59 4.84 10.49
CA GLU A 124 -19.01 5.70 11.60
C GLU A 124 -19.47 7.08 11.11
N ARG A 125 -18.72 7.70 10.18
CA ARG A 125 -19.11 8.96 9.53
C ARG A 125 -20.44 8.84 8.78
N ARG A 126 -20.63 7.73 8.07
CA ARG A 126 -21.88 7.43 7.36
C ARG A 126 -23.06 7.31 8.33
N ALA A 127 -22.86 6.63 9.46
CA ALA A 127 -23.88 6.48 10.51
C ALA A 127 -24.21 7.80 11.21
N ALA A 128 -23.21 8.67 11.39
CA ALA A 128 -23.37 10.01 11.97
C ALA A 128 -24.01 11.04 11.02
N GLY A 129 -24.25 10.66 9.75
CA GLY A 129 -24.80 11.57 8.74
C GLY A 129 -23.83 12.67 8.30
N ASP A 130 -22.52 12.43 8.41
CA ASP A 130 -21.51 13.40 8.00
C ASP A 130 -21.62 13.66 6.48
N PRO A 131 -21.83 14.91 6.03
CA PRO A 131 -21.90 15.23 4.60
C PRO A 131 -20.58 14.97 3.85
N ALA A 132 -19.46 14.77 4.56
CA ALA A 132 -18.19 14.37 3.99
C ALA A 132 -18.08 12.85 3.75
N ALA A 133 -19.05 12.04 4.22
CA ALA A 133 -19.00 10.59 4.10
C ALA A 133 -19.18 10.13 2.65
N VAL A 134 -18.38 9.15 2.22
CA VAL A 134 -18.47 8.53 0.90
C VAL A 134 -19.41 7.33 0.89
N THR A 135 -20.00 7.07 -0.28
CA THR A 135 -20.86 5.91 -0.51
C THR A 135 -20.12 4.60 -0.22
N GLN A 136 -20.83 3.61 0.33
CA GLN A 136 -20.25 2.30 0.60
C GLN A 136 -19.60 1.70 -0.66
N GLY A 137 -18.41 1.12 -0.50
CA GLY A 137 -17.59 0.62 -1.61
C GLY A 137 -16.81 1.69 -2.38
N THR A 138 -16.87 2.96 -1.97
CA THR A 138 -16.04 4.04 -2.49
C THR A 138 -14.89 4.33 -1.53
N ALA A 139 -13.65 4.39 -2.03
CA ALA A 139 -12.50 4.74 -1.20
C ALA A 139 -12.57 6.21 -0.76
N SER A 140 -12.35 6.44 0.54
CA SER A 140 -12.23 7.80 1.09
C SER A 140 -10.96 8.48 0.59
N ASP A 141 -10.90 9.80 0.71
CA ASP A 141 -9.71 10.56 0.30
C ASP A 141 -8.49 10.18 1.16
N GLU A 142 -8.71 9.78 2.42
CA GLU A 142 -7.70 9.27 3.34
C GLU A 142 -7.14 7.93 2.86
N MET A 143 -7.99 6.98 2.47
CA MET A 143 -7.54 5.71 1.88
C MET A 143 -6.74 5.94 0.60
N CYS A 144 -7.21 6.83 -0.28
CA CYS A 144 -6.52 7.17 -1.53
C CYS A 144 -5.15 7.80 -1.25
N THR A 145 -5.09 8.74 -0.31
CA THR A 145 -3.83 9.43 0.05
C THR A 145 -2.85 8.45 0.69
N PHE A 146 -3.33 7.58 1.58
CA PHE A 146 -2.51 6.53 2.21
C PHE A 146 -1.93 5.56 1.19
N LEU A 147 -2.75 5.14 0.22
CA LEU A 147 -2.32 4.26 -0.86
C LEU A 147 -1.26 4.94 -1.75
N VAL A 148 -1.46 6.21 -2.13
CA VAL A 148 -0.49 6.96 -2.95
C VAL A 148 0.85 7.11 -2.22
N VAL A 149 0.81 7.45 -0.92
CA VAL A 149 2.02 7.55 -0.10
C VAL A 149 2.73 6.20 -0.02
N ASN A 150 1.98 5.11 0.19
CA ASN A 150 2.54 3.76 0.21
C ASN A 150 3.19 3.35 -1.11
N ILE A 151 2.51 3.57 -2.24
CA ILE A 151 3.02 3.21 -3.56
C ILE A 151 4.26 4.05 -3.90
N SER A 152 4.32 5.32 -3.47
CA SER A 152 5.51 6.15 -3.66
C SER A 152 6.75 5.63 -2.92
N SER A 153 6.57 4.72 -1.95
CA SER A 153 7.61 3.93 -1.27
C SER A 153 8.86 4.72 -0.89
N LEU A 154 8.69 5.77 -0.09
CA LEU A 154 9.82 6.51 0.48
C LEU A 154 10.67 5.58 1.34
N GLN A 155 11.84 5.18 0.83
CA GLN A 155 12.73 4.23 1.50
C GLN A 155 14.04 4.95 1.86
N LEU A 156 14.33 5.09 3.16
CA LEU A 156 15.55 5.74 3.64
C LEU A 156 16.77 4.88 3.36
N ILE A 157 16.63 3.57 3.56
CA ILE A 157 17.70 2.60 3.33
C ILE A 157 17.11 1.44 2.53
N PRO A 158 17.50 1.27 1.25
CA PRO A 158 17.00 0.18 0.42
C PRO A 158 17.76 -1.12 0.75
N ILE A 159 17.60 -1.61 1.98
CA ILE A 159 18.33 -2.78 2.52
C ILE A 159 18.18 -4.00 1.60
N ASN A 160 16.98 -4.27 1.10
CA ASN A 160 16.72 -5.39 0.19
C ASN A 160 17.54 -5.28 -1.11
N MET A 161 17.63 -4.08 -1.68
CA MET A 161 18.37 -3.87 -2.93
C MET A 161 19.88 -3.91 -2.70
N ILE A 162 20.36 -3.42 -1.55
CA ILE A 162 21.77 -3.55 -1.13
C ILE A 162 22.12 -5.04 -0.93
N ALA A 163 21.26 -5.80 -0.26
CA ALA A 163 21.43 -7.23 -0.02
C ALA A 163 21.47 -8.02 -1.34
N TYR A 164 20.53 -7.77 -2.26
CA TYR A 164 20.58 -8.38 -3.59
C TYR A 164 21.86 -8.03 -4.33
N ARG A 165 22.25 -6.75 -4.38
CA ARG A 165 23.49 -6.34 -5.02
C ARG A 165 24.71 -7.03 -4.42
N SER A 166 24.74 -7.21 -3.10
CA SER A 166 25.82 -7.94 -2.42
C SER A 166 25.82 -9.42 -2.79
N GLN A 167 24.65 -10.07 -2.86
CA GLN A 167 24.52 -11.50 -3.22
C GLN A 167 24.93 -11.77 -4.67
N TYR A 168 24.66 -10.83 -5.58
CA TYR A 168 25.03 -10.92 -6.99
C TYR A 168 26.44 -10.35 -7.30
N GLY A 169 27.30 -10.15 -6.28
CA GLY A 169 28.72 -9.84 -6.46
C GLY A 169 29.04 -8.38 -6.83
N SER A 170 28.15 -7.42 -6.55
CA SER A 170 28.38 -6.00 -6.83
C SER A 170 29.56 -5.46 -6.02
N VAL A 171 30.52 -4.81 -6.69
CA VAL A 171 31.71 -4.16 -6.07
C VAL A 171 31.33 -3.01 -5.12
N HIS A 172 30.24 -2.29 -5.44
CA HIS A 172 29.71 -1.20 -4.60
C HIS A 172 28.19 -1.36 -4.35
N PRO A 173 27.76 -2.23 -3.43
CA PRO A 173 26.34 -2.48 -3.16
C PRO A 173 25.56 -1.24 -2.70
N LEU A 174 26.23 -0.31 -2.01
CA LEU A 174 25.63 0.92 -1.47
C LEU A 174 25.40 2.03 -2.52
N ALA A 175 25.98 1.92 -3.71
CA ALA A 175 25.89 2.98 -4.73
C ALA A 175 24.44 3.27 -5.19
N VAL A 176 23.51 2.33 -4.98
CA VAL A 176 22.08 2.52 -5.30
C VAL A 176 21.33 3.36 -4.27
N ALA A 177 21.85 3.49 -3.04
CA ALA A 177 21.11 4.10 -1.94
C ALA A 177 20.77 5.57 -2.19
N GLY A 178 21.75 6.37 -2.65
CA GLY A 178 21.56 7.79 -2.95
C GLY A 178 20.53 8.05 -4.06
N PRO A 179 20.69 7.46 -5.25
CA PRO A 179 19.72 7.60 -6.34
C PRO A 179 18.32 7.08 -5.97
N ALA A 180 18.22 5.95 -5.26
CA ALA A 180 16.93 5.40 -4.84
C ALA A 180 16.21 6.32 -3.85
N PHE A 181 16.93 6.88 -2.88
CA PHE A 181 16.37 7.84 -1.94
C PHE A 181 15.85 9.09 -2.66
N LEU A 182 16.65 9.67 -3.55
CA LEU A 182 16.24 10.83 -4.37
C LEU A 182 15.01 10.53 -5.22
N ALA A 183 14.99 9.38 -5.92
CA ALA A 183 13.87 8.98 -6.76
C ALA A 183 12.58 8.82 -5.94
N THR A 184 12.65 8.19 -4.78
CA THR A 184 11.49 7.98 -3.91
C THR A 184 11.03 9.28 -3.26
N CYS A 185 11.94 10.18 -2.84
CA CYS A 185 11.58 11.53 -2.41
C CYS A 185 10.79 12.30 -3.46
N VAL A 186 11.28 12.33 -4.70
CA VAL A 186 10.60 13.04 -5.81
C VAL A 186 9.24 12.41 -6.09
N SER A 187 9.15 11.07 -6.12
CA SER A 187 7.89 10.34 -6.29
C SER A 187 6.88 10.66 -5.19
N THR A 188 7.28 10.61 -3.91
CA THR A 188 6.42 10.93 -2.77
C THR A 188 5.97 12.38 -2.79
N LEU A 189 6.87 13.33 -3.07
CA LEU A 189 6.51 14.74 -3.16
C LEU A 189 5.51 15.01 -4.29
N ALA A 190 5.72 14.41 -5.46
CA ALA A 190 4.78 14.50 -6.58
C ALA A 190 3.42 13.88 -6.23
N GLY A 191 3.40 12.69 -5.62
CA GLY A 191 2.18 12.02 -5.19
C GLY A 191 1.38 12.85 -4.17
N VAL A 192 2.05 13.37 -3.15
CA VAL A 192 1.43 14.23 -2.13
C VAL A 192 0.90 15.53 -2.76
N ALA A 193 1.65 16.15 -3.67
CA ALA A 193 1.20 17.36 -4.36
C ALA A 193 -0.08 17.10 -5.17
N VAL A 194 -0.13 16.00 -5.94
CA VAL A 194 -1.31 15.62 -6.72
C VAL A 194 -2.50 15.33 -5.82
N CYS A 195 -2.34 14.51 -4.78
CA CYS A 195 -3.38 14.24 -3.79
C CYS A 195 -3.93 15.55 -3.20
N ARG A 196 -3.05 16.48 -2.82
CA ARG A 196 -3.48 17.74 -2.21
C ARG A 196 -4.24 18.63 -3.17
N VAL A 197 -3.79 18.75 -4.42
CA VAL A 197 -4.50 19.51 -5.47
C VAL A 197 -5.87 18.91 -5.75
N MET A 198 -5.97 17.58 -5.85
CA MET A 198 -7.23 16.89 -6.13
C MET A 198 -8.22 16.99 -4.96
N CYS A 199 -7.76 16.80 -3.71
CA CYS A 199 -8.60 16.97 -2.53
C CYS A 199 -9.08 18.43 -2.37
N ARG A 200 -8.23 19.43 -2.64
CA ARG A 200 -8.64 20.85 -2.62
C ARG A 200 -9.69 21.16 -3.70
N ARG A 201 -9.56 20.58 -4.90
CA ARG A 201 -10.55 20.72 -5.97
C ARG A 201 -11.90 20.09 -5.62
N LYS A 202 -11.92 18.93 -4.97
CA LYS A 202 -13.16 18.31 -4.45
C LYS A 202 -13.82 19.19 -3.39
N GLN A 203 -13.07 19.67 -2.39
CA GLN A 203 -13.59 20.57 -1.35
C GLN A 203 -14.19 21.85 -1.94
N TYR A 204 -13.52 22.49 -2.91
CA TYR A 204 -14.05 23.67 -3.60
C TYR A 204 -15.36 23.39 -4.36
N LYS A 205 -15.47 22.23 -5.03
CA LYS A 205 -16.72 21.84 -5.72
C LYS A 205 -17.86 21.54 -4.74
N SER A 206 -17.57 20.99 -3.56
CA SER A 206 -18.59 20.76 -2.51
C SER A 206 -19.13 22.08 -1.97
N ILE A 207 -18.25 23.01 -1.58
CA ILE A 207 -18.62 24.34 -1.04
C ILE A 207 -19.50 25.11 -2.04
N LYS A 208 -19.18 25.04 -3.34
CA LYS A 208 -19.98 25.72 -4.38
C LYS A 208 -21.36 25.09 -4.61
N LYS A 209 -21.53 23.80 -4.26
CA LYS A 209 -22.80 23.07 -4.37
C LYS A 209 -23.71 23.33 -3.15
N ASP A 210 -23.12 23.57 -1.99
CA ASP A 210 -23.84 23.88 -0.75
C ASP A 210 -24.17 25.38 -0.62
N GLY A 211 -23.35 26.27 -1.19
CA GLY A 211 -23.60 27.72 -1.25
C GLY A 211 -24.67 28.18 -2.26
N TRP A 212 -25.38 27.24 -2.89
CA TRP A 212 -26.50 27.51 -3.80
C TRP A 212 -27.80 26.78 -3.38
N LYS A 213 -27.88 26.44 -2.08
CA LYS A 213 -29.13 26.13 -1.38
C LYS A 213 -29.47 27.25 -0.40
#